data_AF-A0ABD2N1L6-F1
#
_entry.id   AF-A0ABD2N1L6-F1
#
_cell.length_a   1.000
_cell.length_b   1.000
_cell.length_c   1.000
_cell.angle_alpha   90.00
_cell.angle_beta   90.00
_cell.angle_gamma   90.00
#
_symmetry.space_group_name_H-M   'P 1'
#
loop_
_entity.id
_entity.type
_entity.pdbx_description
1 polymer ?
#
loop_
_entity_poly.entity_id
_entity_poly.type
_entity_poly.pdbx_seq_one_letter_code
_entity_poly.pdbx_strand_id
1 'polypeptide(L)'
;MESVHLGLKDHKCSQCDYRAATKGRLKIHTESVHLDLKDHKCSQCDYRAATKGRLKIHMESVHLGLKDHKCSQCDYRAATKGRLKIHTESVHLGLKDHKCSQCDYRAATTLHF
;
A
#
# COMPACT_ATOMS: atom_id res chain seq x y z
N MET A 1 -0.87 7.75 31.72
CA MET A 1 -1.29 6.54 30.98
C MET A 1 -2.80 6.69 30.88
N GLU A 2 -3.45 6.92 29.74
CA GLU A 2 -3.26 6.42 28.38
C GLU A 2 -3.67 7.51 27.37
N SER A 3 -2.81 7.78 26.39
CA SER A 3 -3.20 8.56 25.21
C SER A 3 -3.57 7.57 24.11
N VAL A 4 -4.80 7.06 24.19
CA VAL A 4 -5.36 6.17 23.16
C VAL A 4 -5.49 7.00 21.89
N HIS A 5 -4.77 6.58 20.84
CA HIS A 5 -4.81 7.17 19.51
C HIS A 5 -6.18 6.85 18.88
N LEU A 6 -7.23 7.58 19.28
CA LEU A 6 -8.52 7.62 18.58
C LEU A 6 -8.26 8.22 17.20
N GLY A 7 -7.85 7.38 16.26
CA GLY A 7 -7.71 7.71 14.85
C GLY A 7 -9.09 7.92 14.23
N LEU A 8 -9.82 8.91 14.73
CA LEU A 8 -11.06 9.39 14.14
C LEU A 8 -10.71 9.87 12.73
N LYS A 9 -10.99 9.04 11.73
CA LYS A 9 -10.82 9.37 10.31
C LYS A 9 -11.91 10.37 9.92
N ASP A 10 -11.86 11.58 10.46
CA ASP A 10 -12.95 12.55 10.37
C ASP A 10 -13.06 13.23 9.01
N HIS A 11 -12.03 13.11 8.17
CA HIS A 11 -12.03 13.71 6.85
C HIS A 11 -12.54 12.72 5.80
N LYS A 12 -13.83 12.81 5.50
CA LYS A 12 -14.51 11.99 4.48
C LYS A 12 -14.30 12.58 3.07
N CYS A 13 -14.05 11.71 2.09
CA CYS A 13 -14.07 12.08 0.67
C CYS A 13 -15.51 12.35 0.21
N SER A 14 -15.70 13.40 -0.58
CA SER A 14 -17.02 13.73 -1.14
C SER A 14 -17.41 12.85 -2.33
N GLN A 15 -16.45 12.14 -2.92
CA GLN A 15 -16.64 11.36 -4.17
C GLN A 15 -16.63 9.84 -3.95
N CYS A 16 -16.23 9.36 -2.77
CA CYS A 16 -16.26 7.94 -2.41
C CYS A 16 -16.26 7.73 -0.89
N ASP A 17 -16.33 6.48 -0.44
CA ASP A 17 -16.36 6.14 1.00
C ASP A 17 -15.00 6.26 1.71
N TYR A 18 -13.96 6.73 1.02
CA TYR A 18 -12.65 6.90 1.62
C TYR A 18 -12.68 7.94 2.76
N ARG A 19 -12.00 7.62 3.88
CA ARG A 19 -11.82 8.51 5.02
C ARG A 19 -10.35 8.61 5.40
N ALA A 20 -9.90 9.82 5.70
CA ALA A 20 -8.54 10.11 6.12
C ALA A 20 -8.48 10.66 7.54
N ALA A 21 -7.38 10.36 8.23
CA ALA A 21 -7.08 10.91 9.56
C ALA A 21 -6.66 12.39 9.51
N THR A 22 -6.25 12.89 8.34
CA THR A 22 -5.84 14.30 8.17
C THR A 22 -6.33 14.85 6.84
N LYS A 23 -6.59 16.17 6.79
CA LYS A 23 -6.93 16.88 5.55
C LYS A 23 -5.88 16.68 4.44
N GLY A 24 -4.59 16.68 4.80
CA GLY A 24 -3.50 16.45 3.84
C GLY A 24 -3.57 15.07 3.18
N ARG A 25 -3.90 14.02 3.94
CA ARG A 25 -4.11 12.67 3.36
C ARG A 25 -5.36 12.59 2.49
N LEU A 26 -6.42 13.34 2.85
CA LEU A 26 -7.62 13.42 2.01
C LEU A 26 -7.32 14.13 0.68
N LYS A 27 -6.57 15.24 0.72
CA LYS A 27 -6.16 15.99 -0.48
C LYS A 27 -5.38 15.10 -1.45
N ILE A 28 -4.34 14.42 -0.96
CA ILE A 28 -3.53 13.49 -1.78
C ILE A 28 -4.41 12.38 -2.37
N HIS A 29 -5.35 11.84 -1.60
CA HIS A 29 -6.30 10.85 -2.12
C HIS A 29 -7.13 11.43 -3.27
N THR A 30 -7.75 12.60 -3.08
CA THR A 30 -8.57 13.23 -4.13
C THR A 30 -7.77 13.52 -5.38
N GLU A 31 -6.58 14.12 -5.23
CA GLU A 31 -5.68 14.41 -6.35
C GLU A 31 -5.30 13.14 -7.11
N SER A 32 -4.89 12.09 -6.40
CA SER A 32 -4.37 10.88 -7.06
C SER A 32 -5.41 9.88 -7.56
N VAL A 33 -6.60 9.86 -6.96
CA VAL A 33 -7.66 8.87 -7.28
C VAL A 33 -8.74 9.48 -8.17
N HIS A 34 -9.12 10.73 -7.93
CA HIS A 34 -10.23 11.36 -8.64
C HIS A 34 -9.77 12.30 -9.75
N LEU A 35 -8.59 12.92 -9.63
CA LEU A 35 -8.05 13.86 -10.63
C LEU A 35 -6.87 13.29 -11.43
N ASP A 36 -6.40 12.09 -11.08
CA ASP A 36 -5.18 11.45 -11.61
C ASP A 36 -3.92 12.35 -11.59
N LEU A 37 -3.86 13.27 -10.63
CA LEU A 37 -2.72 14.14 -10.40
C LEU A 37 -1.64 13.37 -9.64
N LYS A 38 -0.62 12.93 -10.38
CA LYS A 38 0.57 12.22 -9.88
C LYS A 38 1.81 13.02 -10.23
N ASP A 39 2.07 14.07 -9.48
CA ASP A 39 3.08 15.08 -9.84
C ASP A 39 4.53 14.58 -9.78
N HIS A 40 4.78 13.45 -9.13
CA HIS A 40 6.13 12.91 -8.99
C HIS A 40 6.44 11.90 -10.10
N LYS A 41 7.02 12.41 -11.20
CA LYS A 41 7.45 11.61 -12.34
C LYS A 41 8.76 10.86 -12.05
N CYS A 42 8.85 9.60 -12.47
CA CYS A 42 10.08 8.85 -12.53
C CYS A 42 11.00 9.39 -13.64
N SER A 43 12.30 9.46 -13.38
CA SER A 43 13.28 9.90 -14.37
C SER A 43 13.72 8.80 -15.35
N GLN A 44 13.40 7.53 -15.05
CA GLN A 44 13.86 6.37 -15.83
C GLN A 44 12.73 5.61 -16.55
N CYS A 45 11.47 5.94 -16.28
CA CYS A 45 10.32 5.37 -16.98
C CYS A 45 9.09 6.30 -16.87
N ASP A 46 7.98 5.92 -17.50
CA ASP A 46 6.74 6.71 -17.50
C ASP A 46 5.94 6.64 -16.19
N TYR A 47 6.45 5.94 -15.17
CA TYR A 47 5.79 5.85 -13.88
C TYR A 47 5.64 7.22 -13.21
N ARG A 48 4.46 7.48 -12.65
CA ARG A 48 4.16 8.69 -11.87
C ARG A 48 3.58 8.30 -10.52
N ALA A 49 4.00 9.02 -9.47
CA ALA A 49 3.56 8.79 -8.10
C ALA A 49 2.81 10.00 -7.52
N ALA A 50 1.83 9.70 -6.68
CA ALA A 50 1.08 10.71 -5.92
C ALA A 50 1.92 11.38 -4.81
N THR A 51 3.00 10.72 -4.35
CA THR A 51 3.86 11.26 -3.30
C THR A 51 5.33 10.94 -3.58
N LYS A 52 6.23 11.80 -3.10
CA LYS A 52 7.69 11.56 -3.16
C LYS A 52 8.09 10.21 -2.56
N GLY A 53 7.49 9.82 -1.44
CA GLY A 53 7.77 8.53 -0.79
C GLY A 53 7.42 7.32 -1.66
N ARG A 54 6.29 7.39 -2.40
CA ARG A 54 5.94 6.33 -3.36
C ARG A 54 6.90 6.28 -4.54
N LEU A 55 7.34 7.43 -5.05
CA LEU A 55 8.36 7.49 -6.10
C LEU A 55 9.68 6.88 -5.63
N LYS A 56 10.12 7.21 -4.41
CA LYS A 56 11.34 6.64 -3.82
C LYS A 56 11.30 5.11 -3.77
N ILE A 57 10.22 4.54 -3.24
CA ILE A 57 10.04 3.08 -3.17
C ILE A 57 10.03 2.46 -4.59
N HIS A 58 9.40 3.13 -5.56
CA HIS A 58 9.43 2.69 -6.95
C HIS A 58 10.87 2.65 -7.49
N MET A 59 11.63 3.74 -7.32
CA MET A 59 13.04 3.80 -7.76
C MET A 59 13.88 2.69 -7.12
N GLU A 60 13.79 2.54 -5.80
CA GLU A 60 14.52 1.52 -5.05
C GLU A 60 14.17 0.12 -5.54
N SER A 61 12.89 -0.18 -5.69
CA SER A 61 12.44 -1.54 -5.99
C SER A 61 12.53 -1.97 -7.46
N VAL A 62 12.30 -1.04 -8.39
CA VAL A 62 12.21 -1.33 -9.83
C VAL A 62 13.54 -1.05 -10.53
N HIS A 63 14.19 0.06 -10.21
CA HIS A 63 15.39 0.50 -10.92
C HIS A 63 16.68 0.08 -10.21
N LEU A 64 16.71 0.13 -8.87
CA LEU A 64 17.90 -0.25 -8.10
C LEU A 64 17.88 -1.71 -7.60
N GLY A 65 16.72 -2.38 -7.67
CA GLY A 65 16.55 -3.73 -7.15
C GLY A 65 16.71 -3.86 -5.62
N LEU A 66 16.65 -2.73 -4.89
CA LEU A 66 16.76 -2.69 -3.44
C LEU A 66 15.48 -3.26 -2.80
N LYS A 67 15.68 -4.32 -2.01
CA LYS A 67 14.64 -5.04 -1.28
C LYS A 67 15.09 -5.23 0.17
N ASP A 68 15.05 -4.16 0.94
CA ASP A 68 15.71 -4.11 2.26
C ASP A 68 15.04 -4.98 3.32
N HIS A 69 13.82 -5.46 3.08
CA HIS A 69 13.09 -6.26 4.05
C HIS A 69 13.25 -7.75 3.75
N LYS A 70 14.19 -8.41 4.44
CA LYS A 70 14.43 -9.86 4.35
C LYS A 70 13.44 -10.65 5.21
N CYS A 71 12.94 -11.77 4.69
CA CYS A 71 12.19 -12.75 5.46
C CYS A 71 13.12 -13.50 6.43
N SER A 72 12.65 -13.76 7.64
CA SER A 72 13.43 -14.52 8.63
C SER A 72 13.37 -16.03 8.41
N GLN A 73 12.44 -16.52 7.59
CA GLN A 73 12.16 -17.95 7.40
C GLN A 73 12.62 -18.47 6.03
N CYS A 74 12.98 -17.58 5.10
CA CYS A 74 13.49 -17.94 3.78
C CYS A 74 14.29 -16.79 3.15
N ASP A 75 14.84 -16.99 1.96
CA ASP A 75 15.64 -15.97 1.26
C ASP A 75 14.83 -14.87 0.55
N TYR A 76 13.50 -14.89 0.69
CA TYR A 76 12.64 -13.86 0.12
C TYR A 76 12.97 -12.47 0.69
N ARG A 77 13.02 -11.47 -0.20
CA ARG A 77 13.21 -10.06 0.15
C ARG A 77 12.11 -9.22 -0.47
N ALA A 78 11.65 -8.21 0.27
CA ALA A 78 10.61 -7.28 -0.15
C ALA A 78 11.09 -5.83 -0.12
N ALA A 79 10.56 -5.02 -1.02
CA ALA A 79 10.79 -3.58 -1.07
C ALA A 79 10.06 -2.80 0.04
N THR A 80 9.04 -3.39 0.67
CA THR A 80 8.31 -2.75 1.77
C THR A 80 7.96 -3.75 2.87
N LYS A 81 7.87 -3.27 4.12
CA LYS A 81 7.42 -4.10 5.26
C LYS A 81 6.05 -4.75 5.03
N GLY A 82 5.12 -4.03 4.40
CA GLY A 82 3.78 -4.56 4.08
C GLY A 82 3.82 -5.74 3.12
N ARG A 83 4.67 -5.69 2.09
CA ARG A 83 4.88 -6.83 1.18
C ARG A 83 5.54 -8.01 1.88
N LEU A 84 6.47 -7.76 2.80
CA LEU A 84 7.06 -8.83 3.62
C LEU A 84 6.01 -9.48 4.52
N LYS A 85 5.16 -8.69 5.17
CA LYS A 85 4.07 -9.18 6.02
C LYS A 85 3.14 -10.10 5.25
N ILE A 86 2.64 -9.66 4.09
CA ILE A 86 1.79 -10.47 3.20
C ILE A 86 2.49 -11.76 2.79
N HIS A 87 3.77 -11.70 2.44
CA HIS A 87 4.56 -12.89 2.12
C HIS A 87 4.58 -13.87 3.29
N THR A 88 4.88 -13.41 4.50
CA THR A 88 4.92 -14.28 5.69
C THR A 88 3.55 -14.88 5.98
N GLU A 89 2.48 -14.08 5.92
CA GLU A 89 1.11 -14.53 6.16
C GLU A 89 0.69 -15.59 5.14
N SER A 90 0.96 -15.36 3.85
CA SER A 90 0.58 -16.27 2.76
C SER A 90 1.40 -17.54 2.69
N VAL A 91 2.73 -17.43 2.77
CA VAL A 91 3.66 -18.54 2.46
C VAL A 91 4.00 -19.35 3.70
N HIS A 92 4.14 -18.70 4.85
CA HIS A 92 4.60 -19.38 6.07
C HIS A 92 3.45 -19.70 7.03
N LEU A 93 2.43 -18.84 7.11
CA LEU A 93 1.29 -19.05 8.03
C LEU A 93 0.05 -19.62 7.34
N GLY A 94 -0.01 -19.61 6.01
CA GLY A 94 -1.17 -20.06 5.24
C GLY A 94 -2.42 -19.19 5.45
N LEU A 95 -2.26 -17.98 5.98
CA LEU A 95 -3.36 -17.05 6.23
C LEU A 95 -3.88 -16.48 4.91
N LYS A 96 -5.20 -16.61 4.72
CA LYS A 96 -5.92 -16.17 3.52
C LYS A 96 -7.09 -15.29 3.96
N ASP A 97 -6.75 -14.12 4.49
CA ASP A 97 -7.68 -13.23 5.18
C ASP A 97 -8.65 -12.51 4.25
N HIS A 98 -8.38 -12.50 2.94
CA HIS A 98 -9.28 -11.92 1.95
C HIS A 98 -10.16 -12.99 1.33
N LYS A 99 -11.44 -13.01 1.74
CA LYS A 99 -12.49 -13.80 1.11
C LYS A 99 -13.08 -13.03 -0.09
N CYS A 100 -13.22 -13.70 -1.23
CA CYS A 100 -14.00 -13.17 -2.34
C CYS A 100 -15.47 -13.02 -1.94
N SER A 101 -16.12 -11.93 -2.33
CA SER A 101 -17.56 -11.74 -2.07
C SER A 101 -18.45 -12.54 -3.01
N GLN A 102 -17.91 -13.03 -4.14
CA GLN A 102 -18.63 -13.73 -5.20
C GLN A 102 -18.36 -15.24 -5.24
N CYS A 103 -17.39 -15.74 -4.46
CA CYS A 103 -17.07 -17.17 -4.38
C CYS A 103 -16.33 -17.50 -3.07
N ASP A 104 -16.10 -18.79 -2.79
CA ASP A 104 -15.39 -19.25 -1.59
C ASP A 104 -13.86 -19.13 -1.66
N TYR A 105 -13.33 -18.47 -2.70
CA TYR A 105 -11.90 -18.25 -2.83
C TYR A 105 -11.37 -17.35 -1.71
N ARG A 106 -10.24 -17.77 -1.12
CA ARG A 106 -9.51 -17.00 -0.09
C ARG A 106 -8.06 -16.77 -0.55
N ALA A 107 -7.58 -15.55 -0.38
CA ALA A 107 -6.19 -15.18 -0.63
C ALA A 107 -5.63 -14.29 0.47
N ALA A 108 -4.31 -14.17 0.50
CA ALA A 108 -3.61 -13.24 1.39
C ALA A 108 -3.58 -11.80 0.87
N THR A 109 -4.13 -11.55 -0.32
CA THR A 109 -4.31 -10.19 -0.87
C THR A 109 -5.70 -10.07 -1.49
N THR A 110 -6.18 -8.84 -1.65
CA THR A 110 -7.45 -8.52 -2.33
C THR A 110 -7.40 -8.68 -3.85
N LEU A 111 -6.24 -8.97 -4.45
CA LEU A 111 -6.12 -9.17 -5.89
C LEU A 111 -6.65 -10.57 -6.22
N HIS A 112 -7.82 -10.61 -6.85
CA HIS A 112 -8.40 -11.80 -7.46
C HIS A 112 -8.15 -11.68 -8.97
N PHE A 113 -7.23 -12.50 -9.50
CA PHE A 113 -6.91 -12.56 -10.93
C PHE A 113 -7.77 -13.62 -11.61
#